data_AF-A0A150XSX2-F1
#
_entry.id   AF-A0A150XSX2-F1
#
_cell.length_a   1.000
_cell.length_b   1.000
_cell.length_c   1.000
_cell.angle_alpha   90.00
_cell.angle_beta   90.00
_cell.angle_gamma   90.00
#
_symmetry.space_group_name_H-M   'P 1'
#
loop_
_entity.id
_entity.type
_entity.pdbx_description
1 polymer ?
#
loop_
_entity_poly.entity_id
_entity_poly.type
_entity_poly.pdbx_seq_one_letter_code
_entity_poly.pdbx_strand_id
1 'polypeptide(L)'
;MVKVVFDMNKNLSKLCWMICLIAFATPTFGQMGESIEAETMIEWSESRPLEWKDYTYRRIRLKGSMALTMVKHSVKGYLRNGLPEFEIKVLFRRPNSWTSDTTSLDLLGHEQLHFDIAELYRRKIEQEIIKLQKKKERKAAVYREEIKRVLAEFNVYSRRYDRESDHGKSRPEQARWKKEVEMGLKELHSN
;
A
#
# COMPACT_ATOMS: atom_id res chain seq x y z
N MET A 1 18.08 -0.41 -42.85
CA MET A 1 18.92 0.73 -42.43
C MET A 1 18.82 1.77 -43.55
N VAL A 2 17.96 2.78 -43.39
CA VAL A 2 17.83 3.89 -44.34
C VAL A 2 17.75 5.17 -43.51
N LYS A 3 18.85 5.91 -43.50
CA LYS A 3 18.92 7.31 -43.06
C LYS A 3 18.43 8.16 -44.22
N VAL A 4 17.46 9.03 -43.99
CA VAL A 4 17.22 10.18 -44.88
C VAL A 4 17.64 11.41 -44.11
N VAL A 5 18.76 11.98 -44.53
CA VAL A 5 19.23 13.32 -44.17
C VAL A 5 18.74 14.24 -45.29
N PHE A 6 18.12 15.35 -44.93
CA PHE A 6 17.98 16.50 -45.83
C PHE A 6 18.69 17.69 -45.22
N ASP A 7 19.60 18.24 -46.03
CA ASP A 7 20.47 19.35 -45.70
C ASP A 7 19.96 20.65 -46.35
N MET A 8 20.20 21.74 -45.61
CA MET A 8 20.39 23.14 -46.01
C MET A 8 19.41 23.85 -46.96
N ASN A 9 18.91 25.01 -46.51
CA ASN A 9 19.41 26.25 -47.11
C ASN A 9 19.39 27.46 -46.16
N LYS A 10 20.39 28.29 -46.41
CA LYS A 10 20.85 29.50 -45.75
C LYS A 10 19.94 30.68 -46.12
N ASN A 11 19.68 31.57 -45.16
CA ASN A 11 19.69 33.01 -45.38
C ASN A 11 19.83 33.74 -44.04
N LEU A 12 20.94 34.46 -43.92
CA LEU A 12 21.37 35.22 -42.77
C LEU A 12 21.21 36.70 -43.12
N SER A 13 20.45 37.48 -42.34
CA SER A 13 20.82 38.87 -42.12
C SER A 13 20.13 39.49 -40.90
N LYS A 14 20.96 40.23 -40.14
CA LYS A 14 20.65 41.29 -39.16
C LYS A 14 20.52 40.88 -37.68
N LEU A 15 21.72 40.75 -37.12
CA LEU A 15 22.17 41.15 -35.78
C LEU A 15 21.19 42.03 -34.98
N CYS A 16 20.74 41.52 -33.82
CA CYS A 16 20.45 42.36 -32.66
C CYS A 16 20.97 41.63 -31.43
N TRP A 17 21.90 42.28 -30.73
CA TRP A 17 22.49 41.83 -29.49
C TRP A 17 21.43 41.72 -28.39
N MET A 18 21.25 40.51 -27.85
CA MET A 18 20.94 40.38 -26.44
C MET A 18 21.33 38.97 -25.97
N ILE A 19 22.33 38.93 -25.08
CA ILE A 19 22.76 37.74 -24.37
C ILE A 19 21.62 37.36 -23.41
N CYS A 20 20.91 36.27 -23.70
CA CYS A 20 20.15 35.53 -22.71
C CYS A 20 20.84 34.18 -22.50
N LEU A 21 21.61 34.07 -21.42
CA LEU A 21 22.00 32.80 -20.84
C LEU A 21 20.72 32.08 -20.38
N ILE A 22 20.11 31.30 -21.28
CA ILE A 22 19.11 30.31 -20.88
C ILE A 22 19.92 29.15 -20.30
N ALA A 23 20.07 29.17 -18.98
CA ALA A 23 20.40 27.95 -18.26
C ALA A 23 19.31 26.93 -18.60
N PHE A 24 19.65 25.90 -19.36
CA PHE A 24 18.85 24.68 -19.43
C PHE A 24 18.91 24.03 -18.05
N ALA A 25 18.10 24.52 -17.11
CA ALA A 25 17.66 23.72 -16.00
C ALA A 25 16.80 22.62 -16.63
N THR A 26 17.38 21.43 -16.76
CA THR A 26 16.58 20.24 -17.00
C THR A 26 15.54 20.19 -15.88
N PRO A 27 14.24 20.14 -16.18
CA PRO A 27 13.29 19.86 -15.12
C PRO A 27 13.59 18.44 -14.66
N THR A 28 14.11 18.31 -13.43
CA THR A 28 14.14 17.07 -12.67
C THR A 28 12.69 16.66 -12.42
N PHE A 29 12.06 16.08 -13.43
CA PHE A 29 10.75 15.49 -13.36
C PHE A 29 10.90 14.13 -12.67
N GLY A 30 11.01 14.14 -11.34
CA GLY A 30 11.26 12.91 -10.61
C GLY A 30 11.51 13.14 -9.12
N GLN A 31 10.58 13.79 -8.42
CA GLN A 31 10.52 13.72 -6.96
C GLN A 31 9.19 14.16 -6.33
N MET A 32 8.30 14.84 -7.05
CA MET A 32 7.01 15.27 -6.48
C MET A 32 5.97 14.13 -6.29
N GLY A 33 6.09 13.01 -7.02
CA GLY A 33 5.10 11.92 -6.94
C GLY A 33 5.25 11.03 -5.70
N GLU A 34 6.48 10.85 -5.21
CA GLU A 34 6.77 9.96 -4.08
C GLU A 34 6.48 10.63 -2.72
N SER A 35 6.69 11.95 -2.61
CA SER A 35 6.40 12.71 -1.38
C SER A 35 4.89 12.85 -1.13
N ILE A 36 4.08 13.08 -2.16
CA ILE A 36 2.61 13.19 -2.02
C ILE A 36 1.99 11.82 -1.66
N GLU A 37 2.51 10.70 -2.21
CA GLU A 37 2.08 9.37 -1.75
C GLU A 37 2.51 9.11 -0.29
N ALA A 38 3.73 9.49 0.12
CA ALA A 38 4.19 9.29 1.50
C ALA A 38 3.40 10.10 2.53
N GLU A 39 2.99 11.34 2.21
CA GLU A 39 2.16 12.17 3.11
C GLU A 39 0.73 11.64 3.26
N THR A 40 0.23 10.89 2.27
CA THR A 40 -1.15 10.38 2.25
C THR A 40 -1.29 8.95 2.75
N MET A 41 -0.18 8.24 2.96
CA MET A 41 -0.14 6.85 3.39
C MET A 41 0.50 6.70 4.77
N ILE A 42 0.01 5.75 5.56
CA ILE A 42 0.64 5.34 6.81
C ILE A 42 1.06 3.89 6.65
N GLU A 43 2.36 3.62 6.72
CA GLU A 43 2.84 2.23 6.78
C GLU A 43 2.51 1.61 8.13
N TRP A 44 2.10 0.34 8.13
CA TRP A 44 1.78 -0.39 9.34
C TRP A 44 2.99 -0.46 10.27
N SER A 45 2.78 -0.20 11.55
CA SER A 45 3.79 -0.37 12.60
C SER A 45 3.08 -0.67 13.91
N GLU A 46 3.61 -1.64 14.66
CA GLU A 46 3.14 -1.95 16.02
C GLU A 46 3.24 -0.74 16.96
N SER A 47 4.24 0.14 16.74
CA SER A 47 4.46 1.34 17.56
C SER A 47 3.60 2.54 17.15
N ARG A 48 2.82 2.45 16.06
CA ARG A 48 2.00 3.54 15.54
C ARG A 48 0.60 3.04 15.15
N PRO A 49 -0.27 2.77 16.15
CA PRO A 49 -1.68 2.48 15.87
C PRO A 49 -2.37 3.67 15.21
N LEU A 50 -3.44 3.38 14.46
CA LEU A 50 -4.28 4.39 13.83
C LEU A 50 -5.06 5.15 14.90
N GLU A 51 -5.19 6.45 14.68
CA GLU A 51 -5.99 7.33 15.51
C GLU A 51 -7.08 8.00 14.67
N TRP A 52 -8.15 8.51 15.28
CA TRP A 52 -9.20 9.19 14.52
C TRP A 52 -8.71 10.39 13.71
N LYS A 53 -7.62 11.04 14.11
CA LYS A 53 -6.98 12.12 13.35
C LYS A 53 -6.40 11.65 11.99
N ASP A 54 -6.24 10.34 11.80
CA ASP A 54 -5.78 9.75 10.54
C ASP A 54 -6.91 9.57 9.52
N TYR A 55 -8.17 9.67 9.94
CA TYR A 55 -9.35 9.46 9.11
C TYR A 55 -9.95 10.79 8.66
N THR A 56 -10.51 10.80 7.46
CA THR A 56 -11.31 11.93 7.00
C THR A 56 -12.70 11.90 7.66
N TYR A 57 -13.07 12.93 8.42
CA TYR A 57 -14.42 13.03 8.96
C TYR A 57 -15.45 13.29 7.84
N ARG A 58 -16.54 12.53 7.82
CA ARG A 58 -17.66 12.70 6.88
C ARG A 58 -18.98 12.70 7.65
N ARG A 59 -19.78 13.73 7.43
CA ARG A 59 -21.13 13.86 8.04
C ARG A 59 -22.12 12.80 7.54
N ILE A 60 -21.85 12.20 6.39
CA ILE A 60 -22.75 11.23 5.75
C ILE A 60 -22.47 9.84 6.30
N ARG A 61 -23.47 9.24 6.95
CA ARG A 61 -23.52 7.79 7.19
C ARG A 61 -23.92 7.09 5.91
N LEU A 62 -23.05 6.25 5.37
CA LEU A 62 -23.43 5.32 4.31
C LEU A 62 -24.12 4.12 4.98
N LYS A 63 -25.25 3.66 4.43
CA LYS A 63 -26.11 2.58 4.95
C LYS A 63 -25.41 1.62 5.94
N GLY A 64 -25.51 1.89 7.24
CA GLY A 64 -25.02 1.01 8.31
C GLY A 64 -23.51 1.01 8.59
N SER A 65 -22.69 1.73 7.82
CA SER A 65 -21.25 1.92 8.07
C SER A 65 -20.99 3.30 8.65
N MET A 66 -20.28 3.33 9.79
CA MET A 66 -19.88 4.56 10.45
C MET A 66 -18.43 4.95 10.15
N ALA A 67 -17.60 4.01 9.71
CA ALA A 67 -16.22 4.23 9.31
C ALA A 67 -15.80 3.23 8.21
N LEU A 68 -14.64 3.51 7.62
CA LEU A 68 -13.95 2.63 6.68
C LEU A 68 -12.45 2.85 6.76
N THR A 69 -11.69 1.76 6.94
CA THR A 69 -10.26 1.67 6.74
C THR A 69 -9.93 1.13 5.35
N MET A 70 -9.28 1.96 4.53
CA MET A 70 -8.74 1.53 3.24
C MET A 70 -7.26 1.17 3.38
N VAL A 71 -6.91 -0.07 3.02
CA VAL A 71 -5.54 -0.59 3.05
C VAL A 71 -5.03 -0.95 1.66
N LYS A 72 -3.71 -0.85 1.45
CA LYS A 72 -2.99 -1.26 0.23
C LYS A 72 -1.78 -2.09 0.60
N HIS A 73 -1.69 -3.30 0.07
CA HIS A 73 -0.43 -4.04 0.00
C HIS A 73 0.39 -3.51 -1.18
N SER A 74 1.42 -2.72 -0.89
CA SER A 74 2.41 -2.30 -1.89
C SER A 74 3.39 -3.45 -2.12
N VAL A 75 3.50 -3.95 -3.35
CA VAL A 75 4.36 -5.07 -3.71
C VAL A 75 5.36 -4.61 -4.76
N LYS A 76 6.63 -4.56 -4.40
CA LYS A 76 7.74 -4.23 -5.31
C LYS A 76 8.60 -5.48 -5.51
N GLY A 77 8.55 -6.05 -6.71
CA GLY A 77 9.35 -7.23 -7.07
C GLY A 77 10.69 -6.83 -7.69
N TYR A 78 11.73 -7.59 -7.40
CA TYR A 78 13.06 -7.45 -8.00
C TYR A 78 13.76 -8.81 -8.09
N LEU A 79 14.93 -8.85 -8.72
CA LEU A 79 15.75 -10.07 -8.81
C LEU A 79 17.01 -9.89 -7.98
N ARG A 80 17.33 -10.87 -7.13
CA ARG A 80 18.61 -10.97 -6.43
C ARG A 80 19.22 -12.34 -6.73
N ASN A 81 20.44 -12.36 -7.27
CA ASN A 81 21.14 -13.60 -7.64
C ASN A 81 20.33 -14.55 -8.55
N GLY A 82 19.50 -13.98 -9.43
CA GLY A 82 18.62 -14.73 -10.33
C GLY A 82 17.43 -15.44 -9.65
N LEU A 83 17.10 -15.06 -8.41
CA LEU A 83 15.89 -15.45 -7.71
C LEU A 83 14.97 -14.22 -7.51
N PRO A 84 13.64 -14.39 -7.68
CA PRO A 84 12.67 -13.36 -7.33
C PRO A 84 12.69 -13.02 -5.83
N GLU A 85 12.71 -11.73 -5.54
CA GLU A 85 12.52 -11.14 -4.22
C GLU A 85 11.46 -10.05 -4.28
N PHE A 86 10.87 -9.74 -3.13
CA PHE A 86 9.80 -8.76 -3.03
C PHE A 86 9.95 -7.95 -1.76
N GLU A 87 9.79 -6.63 -1.89
CA GLU A 87 9.50 -5.74 -0.77
C GLU A 87 7.97 -5.56 -0.71
N ILE A 88 7.39 -5.90 0.44
CA ILE A 88 5.94 -5.79 0.64
C ILE A 88 5.66 -4.94 1.86
N LYS A 89 4.82 -3.92 1.68
CA LYS A 89 4.40 -2.99 2.73
C LYS A 89 2.88 -2.94 2.83
N VAL A 90 2.36 -2.78 4.04
CA VAL A 90 0.92 -2.53 4.28
C VAL A 90 0.72 -1.06 4.57
N LEU A 91 -0.09 -0.40 3.75
CA LEU A 91 -0.30 1.04 3.77
C LEU A 91 -1.77 1.37 4.02
N PHE A 92 -2.05 2.13 5.07
CA PHE A 92 -3.34 2.78 5.29
C PHE A 92 -3.45 4.02 4.39
N ARG A 93 -4.57 4.15 3.66
CA ARG A 93 -4.79 5.23 2.68
C ARG A 93 -5.67 6.35 3.25
N ARG A 94 -5.07 7.38 3.85
CA ARG A 94 -5.80 8.52 4.47
C ARG A 94 -6.92 9.10 3.59
N PRO A 95 -6.72 9.35 2.27
CA PRO A 95 -7.76 9.98 1.44
C PRO A 95 -9.00 9.10 1.21
N ASN A 96 -8.87 7.78 1.42
CA ASN A 96 -9.92 6.80 1.20
C ASN A 96 -10.50 6.24 2.49
N SER A 97 -9.85 6.49 3.62
CA SER A 97 -10.32 6.12 4.95
C SER A 97 -11.13 7.26 5.58
N TRP A 98 -12.29 6.95 6.14
CA TRP A 98 -13.20 7.97 6.68
C TRP A 98 -13.96 7.47 7.90
N THR A 99 -14.48 8.42 8.69
CA THR A 99 -15.40 8.13 9.79
C THR A 99 -16.49 9.19 9.91
N SER A 100 -17.65 8.82 10.43
CA SER A 100 -18.74 9.70 10.85
C SER A 100 -18.85 9.83 12.37
N ASP A 101 -17.99 9.11 13.12
CA ASP A 101 -17.89 9.11 14.58
C ASP A 101 -16.43 9.06 15.01
N THR A 102 -15.96 10.11 15.68
CA THR A 102 -14.60 10.22 16.21
C THR A 102 -14.52 9.97 17.71
N THR A 103 -15.61 9.50 18.33
CA THR A 103 -15.73 9.30 19.78
C THR A 103 -15.70 7.83 20.18
N SER A 104 -16.18 6.94 19.31
CA SER A 104 -16.21 5.50 19.57
C SER A 104 -14.81 4.88 19.47
N LEU A 105 -14.26 4.44 20.61
CA LEU A 105 -13.01 3.66 20.63
C LEU A 105 -13.21 2.21 20.16
N ASP A 106 -14.41 1.65 20.37
CA ASP A 106 -14.75 0.31 19.89
C ASP A 106 -14.73 0.27 18.34
N LEU A 107 -15.30 1.31 17.70
CA LEU A 107 -15.26 1.45 16.25
C LEU A 107 -13.82 1.66 15.75
N LEU A 108 -13.00 2.46 16.44
CA LEU A 108 -11.59 2.63 16.06
C LEU A 108 -10.83 1.31 16.16
N GLY A 109 -11.07 0.53 17.22
CA GLY A 109 -10.51 -0.80 17.39
C GLY A 109 -10.95 -1.77 16.29
N HIS A 110 -12.19 -1.63 15.81
CA HIS A 110 -12.69 -2.41 14.69
C HIS A 110 -11.92 -2.12 13.39
N GLU A 111 -11.78 -0.82 13.07
CA GLU A 111 -11.09 -0.34 11.88
C GLU A 111 -9.57 -0.56 11.93
N GLN A 112 -8.96 -0.48 13.11
CA GLN A 112 -7.56 -0.84 13.34
C GLN A 112 -7.32 -2.32 13.03
N LEU A 113 -8.22 -3.21 13.45
CA LEU A 113 -7.99 -4.64 13.25
C LEU A 113 -7.99 -5.03 11.76
N HIS A 114 -8.71 -4.31 10.88
CA HIS A 114 -8.57 -4.50 9.43
C HIS A 114 -7.16 -4.20 8.93
N PHE A 115 -6.48 -3.21 9.52
CA PHE A 115 -5.09 -2.88 9.20
C PHE A 115 -4.12 -3.95 9.74
N ASP A 116 -4.37 -4.46 10.94
CA ASP A 116 -3.58 -5.55 11.54
C ASP A 116 -3.75 -6.88 10.78
N ILE A 117 -4.97 -7.18 10.32
CA ILE A 117 -5.25 -8.31 9.44
C ILE A 117 -4.47 -8.18 8.12
N ALA A 118 -4.40 -6.97 7.56
CA ALA A 118 -3.63 -6.75 6.35
C ALA A 118 -2.14 -7.03 6.57
N GLU A 119 -1.57 -6.61 7.71
CA GLU A 119 -0.19 -6.95 8.10
C GLU A 119 0.00 -8.45 8.32
N LEU A 120 -0.94 -9.13 9.01
CA LEU A 120 -0.88 -10.58 9.20
C LEU A 120 -0.75 -11.30 7.85
N TYR A 121 -1.52 -10.85 6.85
CA TYR A 121 -1.45 -11.41 5.51
C TYR A 121 -0.21 -11.01 4.72
N ARG A 122 0.40 -9.84 4.99
CA ARG A 122 1.74 -9.50 4.49
C ARG A 122 2.79 -10.51 4.99
N ARG A 123 2.78 -10.83 6.28
CA ARG A 123 3.68 -11.86 6.87
C ARG A 123 3.45 -13.24 6.27
N LYS A 124 2.18 -13.63 6.04
CA LYS A 124 1.85 -14.88 5.33
C LYS A 124 2.41 -14.90 3.90
N ILE A 125 2.35 -13.79 3.17
CA ILE A 125 2.96 -13.68 1.84
C ILE A 125 4.47 -13.92 1.91
N GLU A 126 5.17 -13.30 2.88
CA GLU A 126 6.61 -13.51 3.05
C GLU A 126 6.96 -14.98 3.28
N GLN A 127 6.17 -15.71 4.08
CA GLN A 127 6.37 -17.14 4.29
C GLN A 127 6.25 -17.94 2.99
N GLU A 128 5.27 -17.64 2.13
CA GLU A 128 5.14 -18.31 0.83
C GLU A 128 6.29 -17.98 -0.12
N ILE A 129 6.76 -16.73 -0.12
CA ILE A 129 7.95 -16.32 -0.88
C ILE A 129 9.18 -17.11 -0.42
N ILE A 130 9.42 -17.19 0.90
CA ILE A 130 10.54 -17.95 1.46
C ILE A 130 10.45 -19.44 1.08
N LYS A 131 9.26 -20.04 1.10
CA LYS A 131 9.06 -21.43 0.67
C LYS A 131 9.44 -21.63 -0.80
N LEU A 132 9.04 -20.72 -1.69
CA LEU A 132 9.39 -20.77 -3.11
C LEU A 132 10.90 -20.59 -3.34
N GLN A 133 11.53 -19.66 -2.61
CA GLN A 133 12.98 -19.44 -2.68
C GLN A 133 13.76 -20.66 -2.21
N LYS A 134 13.32 -21.33 -1.12
CA LYS A 134 13.91 -22.59 -0.65
C LYS A 134 13.82 -23.71 -1.69
N LYS A 135 12.76 -23.72 -2.51
CA LYS A 135 12.59 -24.61 -3.67
C LYS A 135 13.39 -24.18 -4.90
N LYS A 136 14.14 -23.07 -4.82
CA LYS A 136 14.89 -22.46 -5.92
C LYS A 136 14.00 -22.13 -7.14
N GLU A 137 12.74 -21.78 -6.89
CA GLU A 137 11.85 -21.33 -7.96
C GLU A 137 12.35 -19.99 -8.53
N ARG A 138 12.50 -19.93 -9.86
CA ARG A 138 13.05 -18.78 -10.59
C ARG A 138 11.98 -18.01 -11.37
N LYS A 139 10.83 -18.62 -11.62
CA LYS A 139 9.73 -18.01 -12.38
C LYS A 139 8.99 -17.01 -11.50
N ALA A 140 9.23 -15.72 -11.72
CA ALA A 140 8.52 -14.64 -11.03
C ALA A 140 6.97 -14.75 -11.14
N ALA A 141 6.45 -15.39 -12.19
CA ALA A 141 5.02 -15.65 -12.34
C ALA A 141 4.46 -16.53 -11.21
N VAL A 142 5.20 -17.54 -10.75
CA VAL A 142 4.77 -18.43 -9.66
C VAL A 142 4.62 -17.64 -8.35
N TYR A 143 5.59 -16.78 -8.04
CA TYR A 143 5.50 -15.89 -6.88
C TYR A 143 4.30 -14.94 -6.97
N ARG A 144 4.05 -14.34 -8.14
CA ARG A 144 2.91 -13.43 -8.33
C ARG A 144 1.57 -14.14 -8.11
N GLU A 145 1.42 -15.37 -8.59
CA GLU A 145 0.20 -16.14 -8.36
C GLU A 145 0.02 -16.50 -6.88
N GLU A 146 1.09 -16.87 -6.17
CA GLU A 146 1.01 -17.11 -4.72
C GLU A 146 0.66 -15.84 -3.93
N ILE A 147 1.29 -14.71 -4.25
CA ILE A 147 0.96 -13.41 -3.65
C ILE A 147 -0.53 -13.09 -3.87
N LYS A 148 -1.00 -13.25 -5.11
CA LYS A 148 -2.41 -13.00 -5.47
C LYS A 148 -3.37 -13.94 -4.73
N ARG A 149 -3.02 -15.22 -4.57
CA ARG A 149 -3.80 -16.19 -3.79
C ARG A 149 -3.92 -15.74 -2.33
N VAL A 150 -2.81 -15.40 -1.68
CA VAL A 150 -2.83 -14.98 -0.26
C VAL A 150 -3.58 -13.65 -0.09
N LEU A 151 -3.50 -12.72 -1.04
CA LEU A 151 -4.31 -11.50 -1.03
C LEU A 151 -5.81 -11.77 -1.22
N ALA A 152 -6.19 -12.80 -1.98
CA ALA A 152 -7.58 -13.22 -2.08
C ALA A 152 -8.08 -13.79 -0.74
N GLU A 153 -7.25 -14.56 -0.04
CA GLU A 153 -7.53 -15.06 1.32
C GLU A 153 -7.67 -13.94 2.35
N PHE A 154 -6.82 -12.90 2.28
CA PHE A 154 -6.95 -11.69 3.09
C PHE A 154 -8.35 -11.09 2.96
N ASN A 155 -8.82 -10.90 1.72
CA ASN A 155 -10.13 -10.33 1.45
C ASN A 155 -11.27 -11.20 2.01
N VAL A 156 -11.14 -12.52 1.95
CA VAL A 156 -12.10 -13.45 2.55
C VAL A 156 -12.09 -13.34 4.09
N TYR A 157 -10.90 -13.28 4.69
CA TYR A 157 -10.72 -13.22 6.14
C TYR A 157 -11.21 -11.89 6.74
N SER A 158 -10.92 -10.76 6.09
CA SER A 158 -11.43 -9.43 6.48
C SER A 158 -12.97 -9.36 6.41
N ARG A 159 -13.59 -9.88 5.34
CA ARG A 159 -15.07 -9.97 5.25
C ARG A 159 -15.67 -10.91 6.31
N ARG A 160 -14.98 -12.01 6.63
CA ARG A 160 -15.41 -12.93 7.68
C ARG A 160 -15.41 -12.23 9.04
N TYR A 161 -14.37 -11.47 9.32
CA TYR A 161 -14.25 -10.65 10.52
C TYR A 161 -15.38 -9.62 10.63
N ASP A 162 -15.69 -8.87 9.56
CA ASP A 162 -16.84 -7.97 9.54
C ASP A 162 -18.14 -8.68 9.92
N ARG A 163 -18.41 -9.82 9.29
CA ARG A 163 -19.63 -10.60 9.54
C ARG A 163 -19.71 -11.12 10.98
N GLU A 164 -18.63 -11.71 11.48
CA GLU A 164 -18.62 -12.37 12.78
C GLU A 164 -18.57 -11.38 13.95
N SER A 165 -17.95 -10.21 13.76
CA SER A 165 -17.96 -9.13 14.75
C SER A 165 -19.22 -8.26 14.72
N ASP A 166 -20.18 -8.54 13.82
CA ASP A 166 -21.30 -7.64 13.49
C ASP A 166 -20.81 -6.21 13.22
N HIS A 167 -19.82 -6.08 12.33
CA HIS A 167 -19.16 -4.82 11.99
C HIS A 167 -18.68 -4.06 13.24
N GLY A 168 -18.07 -4.80 14.18
CA GLY A 168 -17.53 -4.27 15.44
C GLY A 168 -18.54 -4.08 16.57
N LYS A 169 -19.83 -4.40 16.38
CA LYS A 169 -20.85 -4.26 17.43
C LYS A 169 -20.78 -5.37 18.49
N SER A 170 -20.32 -6.56 18.11
CA SER A 170 -20.17 -7.70 19.04
C SER A 170 -18.83 -7.62 19.77
N ARG A 171 -18.83 -7.05 20.97
CA ARG A 171 -17.63 -6.96 21.83
C ARG A 171 -16.94 -8.30 22.11
N PRO A 172 -17.64 -9.41 22.40
CA PRO A 172 -17.00 -10.70 22.62
C PRO A 172 -16.26 -11.21 21.37
N GLU A 173 -16.87 -11.07 20.19
CA GLU A 173 -16.28 -11.49 18.93
C GLU A 173 -15.11 -10.59 18.55
N GLN A 174 -15.24 -9.28 18.74
CA GLN A 174 -14.16 -8.31 18.56
C GLN A 174 -12.92 -8.67 19.40
N ALA A 175 -13.11 -9.04 20.67
CA ALA A 175 -12.02 -9.46 21.54
C ALA A 175 -11.38 -10.79 21.10
N ARG A 176 -12.20 -11.77 20.66
CA ARG A 176 -11.70 -13.04 20.12
C ARG A 176 -10.83 -12.81 18.89
N TRP A 177 -11.32 -12.03 17.93
CA TRP A 177 -10.64 -11.71 16.69
C TRP A 177 -9.34 -10.94 16.94
N LYS A 178 -9.37 -9.94 17.84
CA LYS A 178 -8.16 -9.21 18.25
C LYS A 178 -7.09 -10.16 18.77
N LYS A 179 -7.46 -11.08 19.67
CA LYS A 179 -6.53 -12.09 20.21
C LYS A 179 -6.00 -13.03 19.12
N GLU A 180 -6.86 -13.50 18.21
CA GLU A 180 -6.47 -14.37 17.10
C GLU A 180 -5.42 -13.69 16.20
N VAL A 181 -5.67 -12.45 15.80
CA VAL A 181 -4.77 -11.67 14.92
C VAL A 181 -3.46 -11.34 15.63
N GLU A 182 -3.50 -10.90 16.90
CA GLU A 182 -2.29 -10.63 17.68
C GLU A 182 -1.41 -11.86 17.86
N MET A 183 -2.01 -13.04 18.10
CA MET A 183 -1.26 -14.30 18.16
C MET A 183 -0.62 -14.63 16.80
N GLY A 184 -1.38 -14.50 15.71
CA GLY A 184 -0.86 -14.74 14.38
C GLY A 184 0.28 -13.80 13.98
N LEU A 185 0.19 -12.52 14.36
CA LEU A 185 1.26 -11.55 14.17
C LEU A 185 2.52 -11.99 14.93
N LYS A 186 2.40 -12.36 16.21
CA LYS A 186 3.52 -12.81 17.04
C LYS A 186 4.16 -14.10 16.52
N GLU A 187 3.37 -15.07 16.10
CA GLU A 187 3.85 -16.35 15.57
C GLU A 187 4.65 -16.15 14.27
N LEU A 188 4.20 -15.22 13.43
CA LEU A 188 4.84 -14.90 12.16
C LEU A 188 5.85 -13.75 12.26
N HIS A 189 6.40 -13.44 13.45
CA HIS A 189 7.46 -12.44 13.55
C HIS A 189 8.67 -12.89 12.71
N SER A 190 8.87 -12.19 11.59
CA SER A 190 10.05 -12.31 10.74
C SER A 190 11.25 -11.79 11.54
N ASN A 191 12.22 -12.67 11.81
CA ASN A 191 13.57 -12.30 12.27
C ASN A 191 14.32 -11.49 11.19
#